data_AF-A0A929K2Q9-F1
#
_entry.id   AF-A0A929K2Q9-F1
#
_cell.length_a   1.000
_cell.length_b   1.000
_cell.length_c   1.000
_cell.angle_alpha   90.00
_cell.angle_beta   90.00
_cell.angle_gamma   90.00
#
_symmetry.space_group_name_H-M   'P 1'
#
loop_
_entity.id
_entity.type
_entity.pdbx_description
1 polymer ?
#
loop_
_entity_poly.entity_id
_entity_poly.type
_entity_poly.pdbx_seq_one_letter_code
_entity_poly.pdbx_strand_id
1 'polypeptide(L)'
;NIKKIYELLPHINCGFCGYDNCGQFAKAVSEGSASPFGCRQNPWVGYNISGIIGLKVPAFGYQQRSYQHFIGPRLGSVPSLELLRKEVGELSKRIEGILNRIENLGKKKGSTYSIPQ
;
A
#
# COMPACT_ATOMS: atom_id res chain seq x y z
N ASN A 1 -19.38 -14.13 -19.46
CA ASN A 1 -18.61 -13.08 -18.77
C ASN A 1 -17.62 -12.35 -19.67
N ILE A 2 -16.98 -13.02 -20.63
CA ILE A 2 -16.02 -12.43 -21.59
C ILE A 2 -16.51 -11.12 -22.25
N LYS A 3 -17.73 -11.09 -22.83
CA LYS A 3 -18.26 -9.89 -23.50
C LYS A 3 -18.30 -8.66 -22.59
N LYS A 4 -18.79 -8.83 -21.34
CA LYS A 4 -18.87 -7.74 -20.35
C LYS A 4 -17.49 -7.24 -19.93
N ILE A 5 -16.52 -8.14 -19.82
CA ILE A 5 -15.13 -7.78 -19.53
C ILE A 5 -14.54 -7.00 -20.71
N TYR A 6 -14.75 -7.48 -21.93
CA TYR A 6 -14.27 -6.84 -23.15
C TYR A 6 -14.77 -5.40 -23.29
N GLU A 7 -16.06 -5.17 -23.05
CA GLU A 7 -16.71 -3.83 -23.12
C GLU A 7 -16.12 -2.80 -22.13
N LEU A 8 -15.44 -3.24 -21.08
CA LEU A 8 -14.78 -2.35 -20.13
C LEU A 8 -13.37 -1.95 -20.57
N LEU A 9 -12.78 -2.68 -21.53
CA LEU A 9 -11.39 -2.47 -21.94
C LEU A 9 -11.24 -1.27 -22.88
N PRO A 10 -10.02 -0.70 -23.02
CA PRO A 10 -9.80 0.44 -23.91
C PRO A 10 -9.97 0.16 -25.41
N HIS A 11 -10.08 -1.09 -25.84
CA HIS A 11 -10.19 -1.52 -27.25
C HIS A 11 -9.04 -1.08 -28.19
N ILE A 12 -7.94 -0.58 -27.65
CA ILE A 12 -6.76 -0.13 -28.44
C ILE A 12 -5.87 -1.31 -28.87
N ASN A 13 -6.04 -2.49 -28.28
CA ASN A 13 -5.23 -3.69 -28.56
C ASN A 13 -3.71 -3.42 -28.44
N CYS A 14 -3.30 -2.77 -27.34
CA CYS A 14 -1.92 -2.29 -27.18
C CYS A 14 -0.87 -3.36 -26.82
N GLY A 15 -1.25 -4.61 -26.52
CA GLY A 15 -0.28 -5.67 -26.21
C GLY A 15 0.42 -5.60 -24.85
N PHE A 16 0.41 -4.47 -24.16
CA PHE A 16 1.21 -4.25 -22.93
C PHE A 16 0.86 -5.16 -21.73
N CYS A 17 -0.29 -5.83 -21.79
CA CYS A 17 -0.70 -6.83 -20.80
C CYS A 17 -0.23 -8.26 -21.12
N GLY A 18 0.48 -8.46 -22.24
CA GLY A 18 0.96 -9.78 -22.69
C GLY A 18 -0.02 -10.56 -23.58
N TYR A 19 -1.11 -9.92 -24.03
CA TYR A 19 -2.11 -10.50 -24.92
C TYR A 19 -2.22 -9.67 -26.19
N ASP A 20 -2.38 -10.30 -27.36
CA ASP A 20 -2.36 -9.63 -28.67
C ASP A 20 -3.49 -8.61 -28.83
N ASN A 21 -4.64 -8.88 -28.21
CA ASN A 21 -5.80 -7.99 -28.26
C ASN A 21 -6.63 -8.04 -26.98
N CYS A 22 -7.48 -7.03 -26.80
CA CYS A 22 -8.36 -6.90 -25.65
C CYS A 22 -9.33 -8.09 -25.50
N GLY A 23 -9.73 -8.73 -26.60
CA GLY A 23 -10.60 -9.91 -26.56
C GLY A 23 -9.90 -11.13 -25.93
N GLN A 24 -8.65 -11.37 -26.30
CA GLN A 24 -7.82 -12.42 -25.70
C GLN A 24 -7.60 -12.17 -24.20
N PHE A 25 -7.29 -10.92 -23.80
CA PHE A 25 -7.16 -10.57 -22.39
C PHE A 25 -8.48 -10.81 -21.64
N ALA A 26 -9.62 -10.38 -22.19
CA ALA A 26 -10.93 -10.59 -21.57
C ALA A 26 -11.26 -12.09 -21.41
N LYS A 27 -10.89 -12.92 -22.38
CA LYS A 27 -11.02 -14.38 -22.29
C LYS A 27 -10.15 -14.94 -21.16
N ALA A 28 -8.88 -14.58 -21.13
CA ALA A 28 -7.94 -15.07 -20.12
C ALA A 28 -8.34 -14.67 -18.68
N VAL A 29 -8.84 -13.44 -18.49
CA VAL A 29 -9.37 -13.03 -17.18
C VAL A 29 -10.63 -13.83 -16.81
N SER A 30 -11.53 -14.05 -17.77
CA SER A 30 -12.74 -14.85 -17.53
C SER A 30 -12.44 -16.32 -17.20
N GLU A 31 -11.31 -16.85 -17.68
CA GLU A 31 -10.84 -18.21 -17.41
C GLU A 31 -9.96 -18.30 -16.16
N GLY A 32 -9.65 -17.16 -15.52
CA GLY A 32 -8.79 -17.10 -14.34
C GLY A 32 -7.29 -17.27 -14.63
N SER A 33 -6.89 -17.31 -15.91
CA SER A 33 -5.50 -17.39 -16.34
C SER A 33 -4.79 -16.03 -16.36
N ALA A 34 -5.55 -14.92 -16.27
CA ALA A 34 -5.04 -13.56 -16.16
C ALA A 34 -5.64 -12.80 -14.98
N SER A 35 -4.83 -11.90 -14.40
CA SER A 35 -5.31 -10.96 -13.38
C SER A 35 -6.25 -9.91 -13.99
N PRO A 36 -7.38 -9.57 -13.34
CA PRO A 36 -8.27 -8.46 -13.74
C PRO A 36 -7.55 -7.12 -13.89
N PHE A 37 -6.46 -6.93 -13.13
CA PHE A 37 -5.66 -5.71 -13.10
C PHE A 37 -4.52 -5.72 -14.15
N GLY A 38 -4.49 -6.69 -15.06
CA GLY A 38 -3.43 -6.83 -16.05
C GLY A 38 -3.38 -5.73 -17.11
N CYS A 39 -4.47 -4.99 -17.34
CA CYS A 39 -4.50 -3.91 -18.33
C CYS A 39 -3.65 -2.72 -17.90
N ARG A 40 -2.46 -2.56 -18.48
CA ARG A 40 -1.55 -1.44 -18.14
C ARG A 40 -2.03 -0.08 -18.61
N GLN A 41 -2.82 -0.04 -19.69
CA GLN A 41 -3.34 1.22 -20.24
C GLN A 41 -4.38 1.86 -19.33
N ASN A 42 -5.19 1.04 -18.65
CA ASN A 42 -6.16 1.49 -17.67
C ASN A 42 -6.29 0.47 -16.53
N PRO A 43 -5.43 0.52 -15.51
CA PRO A 43 -5.45 -0.46 -14.41
C PRO A 43 -6.74 -0.44 -13.59
N TRP A 44 -7.45 0.70 -13.55
CA TRP A 44 -8.68 0.88 -12.78
C TRP A 44 -9.84 0.03 -13.28
N VAL A 45 -9.82 -0.37 -14.56
CA VAL A 45 -10.80 -1.29 -15.14
C VAL A 45 -10.88 -2.61 -14.37
N GLY A 46 -9.77 -3.02 -13.74
CA GLY A 46 -9.68 -4.27 -12.98
C GLY A 46 -10.66 -4.36 -11.81
N TYR A 47 -11.08 -3.25 -11.22
CA TYR A 47 -12.11 -3.25 -10.16
C TYR A 47 -13.48 -3.66 -10.70
N ASN A 48 -13.90 -3.08 -11.82
CA ASN A 48 -15.16 -3.42 -12.48
C ASN A 48 -15.13 -4.87 -12.98
N ILE A 49 -14.01 -5.30 -13.56
CA ILE A 49 -13.82 -6.67 -14.00
C ILE A 49 -13.89 -7.65 -12.82
N SER A 50 -13.29 -7.33 -11.67
CA SER A 50 -13.34 -8.15 -10.45
C SER A 50 -14.78 -8.35 -9.95
N GLY A 51 -15.62 -7.32 -10.05
CA GLY A 51 -17.04 -7.41 -9.75
C GLY A 51 -17.80 -8.37 -10.69
N ILE A 52 -17.43 -8.44 -11.97
CA ILE A 52 -18.06 -9.33 -12.95
C ILE A 52 -17.70 -10.80 -12.72
N ILE A 53 -16.44 -11.08 -12.42
CA ILE A 53 -15.94 -12.46 -12.22
C ILE A 53 -16.20 -12.99 -10.79
N GLY A 54 -16.75 -12.17 -9.90
CA GLY A 54 -17.15 -12.60 -8.56
C GLY A 54 -15.97 -12.86 -7.61
N LEU A 55 -14.76 -12.39 -7.93
CA LEU A 55 -13.69 -12.34 -6.96
C LEU A 55 -14.07 -11.29 -5.91
N LYS A 56 -14.57 -11.73 -4.76
CA LYS A 56 -14.73 -10.86 -3.57
C LYS A 56 -13.36 -10.28 -3.24
N VAL A 57 -13.11 -9.06 -3.71
CA VAL A 57 -11.93 -8.30 -3.33
C VAL A 57 -12.06 -8.07 -1.82
N PRO A 58 -11.18 -8.61 -0.97
CA PRO A 58 -11.24 -8.29 0.45
C PRO A 58 -11.05 -6.78 0.56
N ALA A 59 -12.01 -6.11 1.20
CA ALA A 59 -11.98 -4.67 1.43
C ALA A 59 -10.95 -4.33 2.51
N PHE A 60 -9.68 -4.61 2.28
CA PHE A 60 -8.57 -4.14 3.09
C PHE A 60 -7.35 -3.97 2.19
N GLY A 61 -6.51 -2.97 2.51
CA GLY A 61 -5.29 -2.59 1.79
C GLY A 61 -4.46 -3.78 1.30
N TYR A 62 -3.57 -3.64 0.33
CA TYR A 62 -2.37 -2.81 0.44
C TYR A 62 -1.76 -2.64 -0.94
N GLN A 63 -1.11 -1.48 -1.10
CA GLN A 63 0.21 -1.30 -1.73
C GLN A 63 0.59 -2.22 -2.90
N GLN A 64 0.70 -1.57 -4.06
CA GLN A 64 1.74 -1.79 -5.07
C GLN A 64 2.63 -3.01 -4.83
N ARG A 65 2.35 -4.11 -5.50
CA ARG A 65 3.36 -5.16 -5.74
C ARG A 65 3.48 -5.41 -7.23
N SER A 66 3.88 -4.37 -7.95
CA SER A 66 4.53 -4.51 -9.25
C SER A 66 5.78 -5.39 -9.05
N TYR A 67 5.89 -6.44 -9.86
CA TYR A 67 6.99 -7.42 -9.90
C TYR A 67 7.07 -8.43 -8.74
N GLN A 68 6.34 -9.55 -8.89
CA GLN A 68 6.83 -10.83 -8.37
C GLN A 68 7.89 -11.36 -9.34
N HIS A 69 9.15 -11.02 -9.05
CA HIS A 69 10.30 -11.77 -9.54
C HIS A 69 10.86 -12.55 -8.35
N PHE A 70 10.86 -13.88 -8.50
CA PHE A 70 11.79 -14.85 -7.95
C PHE A 70 12.00 -14.91 -6.40
N ILE A 71 11.62 -16.07 -5.83
CA ILE A 71 12.30 -16.77 -4.71
C ILE A 71 12.58 -15.95 -3.42
N GLY A 72 11.83 -16.19 -2.33
CA GLY A 72 12.24 -15.73 -0.98
C GLY A 72 11.18 -15.90 0.13
N PRO A 73 11.58 -16.09 1.41
CA PRO A 73 10.79 -16.79 2.42
C PRO A 73 9.69 -15.95 3.08
N ARG A 74 8.73 -16.71 3.64
CA ARG A 74 7.62 -16.36 4.55
C ARG A 74 7.65 -14.92 5.08
N LEU A 75 6.58 -14.17 4.79
CA LEU A 75 6.23 -12.97 5.52
C LEU A 75 6.23 -13.32 7.02
N GLY A 76 7.22 -12.80 7.75
CA GLY A 76 7.26 -12.88 9.20
C GLY A 76 5.95 -12.36 9.77
N SER A 77 5.55 -12.92 10.92
CA SER A 77 4.35 -12.53 11.64
C SER A 77 4.26 -11.02 11.74
N VAL A 78 3.19 -10.44 11.18
CA VAL A 78 2.84 -9.04 11.40
C VAL A 78 2.80 -8.84 12.92
N PRO A 79 3.58 -7.90 13.50
CA PRO A 79 3.58 -7.69 14.94
C PRO A 79 2.15 -7.40 15.39
N SER A 80 1.74 -8.04 16.48
CA SER A 80 0.42 -7.81 17.07
C SER A 80 0.22 -6.31 17.26
N LEU A 81 -0.98 -5.81 16.93
CA LEU A 81 -1.37 -4.41 17.13
C LEU A 81 -1.03 -3.92 18.55
N GLU A 82 -1.07 -4.84 19.52
CA GLU A 82 -0.74 -4.57 20.92
C GLU A 82 0.75 -4.29 21.15
N LEU A 83 1.65 -4.97 20.44
CA LEU A 83 3.09 -4.70 20.50
C LEU A 83 3.42 -3.32 19.95
N LEU A 84 2.79 -2.96 18.82
CA LEU A 84 2.96 -1.64 18.21
C LEU A 84 2.48 -0.52 19.13
N ARG A 85 1.32 -0.68 19.77
CA ARG A 85 0.80 0.28 20.76
C ARG A 85 1.78 0.46 21.93
N LYS A 86 2.37 -0.63 22.40
CA LYS A 86 3.37 -0.60 23.48
C LYS A 86 4.63 0.15 23.05
N GLU A 87 5.15 -0.12 21.86
CA GLU A 87 6.34 0.57 21.34
C GLU A 87 6.11 2.08 21.18
N VAL A 88 4.95 2.48 20.63
CA VAL A 88 4.59 3.89 20.49
C VAL A 88 4.45 4.57 21.85
N GLY A 89 3.84 3.89 22.84
CA GLY A 89 3.72 4.40 24.20
C GLY A 89 5.07 4.63 24.88
N GLU A 90 6.01 3.70 24.74
CA GLU A 90 7.37 3.84 25.28
C GLU A 90 8.16 4.97 24.58
N LEU A 91 7.99 5.10 23.28
CA LEU A 91 8.62 6.19 22.53
C LEU A 91 8.08 7.56 22.95
N SER A 92 6.77 7.68 23.14
CA SER A 92 6.12 8.91 23.61
C SER A 92 6.66 9.34 24.98
N LYS A 93 6.79 8.43 25.95
CA LYS A 93 7.39 8.73 27.26
C LYS A 93 8.82 9.25 27.16
N ARG A 94 9.62 8.69 26.24
CA ARG A 94 11.01 9.16 26.02
C ARG A 94 11.04 10.60 25.50
N ILE A 95 10.14 10.94 24.58
CA ILE A 95 10.03 12.29 24.04
C ILE A 95 9.69 13.29 25.15
N GLU A 96 8.69 12.99 25.98
CA GLU A 96 8.32 13.85 27.12
C GLU A 96 9.49 14.07 28.09
N GLY A 97 10.25 13.01 28.37
CA GLY A 97 11.46 13.11 29.19
C GLY A 97 12.52 14.04 28.59
N ILE A 98 12.69 14.02 27.26
CA ILE A 98 13.63 14.91 26.56
C ILE A 98 13.14 16.36 26.62
N LEU A 99 11.85 16.60 26.37
CA LEU A 99 11.26 17.94 26.39
C LEU A 99 11.42 18.59 27.77
N ASN A 100 11.13 17.85 28.84
CA ASN A 100 11.33 18.33 30.22
C ASN A 100 12.80 18.68 30.51
N ARG A 101 13.77 17.93 29.96
CA ARG A 101 15.20 18.25 30.12
C ARG A 101 15.56 19.53 29.38
N ILE A 102 15.04 19.73 28.16
CA ILE A 102 15.25 20.95 27.37
C ILE A 102 14.69 22.17 28.13
N GLU A 103 13.49 22.07 28.68
CA GLU A 103 12.87 23.16 29.45
C GLU A 103 13.71 23.52 30.69
N ASN A 104 14.17 22.52 31.45
CA ASN A 104 15.02 22.74 32.62
C ASN A 104 16.38 23.37 32.28
N LEU A 105 16.95 23.04 31.12
CA LEU A 105 18.17 23.69 30.62
C LEU A 105 17.92 25.15 30.23
N GLY A 106 16.75 25.45 29.66
CA GLY A 106 16.30 26.83 29.40
C GLY A 106 16.17 27.66 30.68
N LYS A 107 15.55 27.08 31.72
CA LYS A 107 15.41 27.72 33.04
C LYS A 107 16.76 27.99 33.73
N LYS A 108 17.72 27.06 33.62
CA LYS A 108 19.09 27.26 34.17
C LYS A 108 19.86 28.38 33.48
N LYS A 109 19.73 28.55 32.17
CA LYS A 109 20.38 29.65 31.42
C LYS A 109 19.82 31.05 31.77
N GLY A 110 18.57 31.14 32.22
CA GLY A 110 17.96 32.39 32.68
C GLY A 110 18.44 32.89 34.05
N SER A 111 19.12 32.03 34.84
CA SER A 111 19.60 32.38 36.20
C SER A 111 21.06 32.84 36.25
N THR A 112 21.83 32.72 35.18
CA THR A 112 23.29 32.97 35.19
C THR A 112 23.74 34.21 34.42
N TYR A 113 22.81 35.04 33.93
CA TYR A 113 23.15 36.35 33.33
C TYR A 113 22.63 37.48 34.22
N SER A 114 23.26 37.67 35.38
CA SER A 114 23.34 38.98 36.02
C SER A 114 24.60 39.65 35.49
N ILE A 115 24.43 40.69 34.67
CA ILE A 115 25.53 41.54 34.20
C ILE A 115 26.00 42.36 35.41
N PRO A 116 27.26 42.24 35.86
CA PRO A 116 27.76 43.13 36.91
C PRO A 116 27.84 44.55 36.34
N GLN A 117 27.37 45.52 37.14
CA GLN A 117 27.39 46.96 36.85
C GLN A 117 28.80 47.51 36.66
#